data_AF-A0A6V7LVL2-F1
#
_entry.id   AF-A0A6V7LVL2-F1
#
_cell.length_a   1.000
_cell.length_b   1.000
_cell.length_c   1.000
_cell.angle_alpha   90.00
_cell.angle_beta   90.00
_cell.angle_gamma   90.00
#
_symmetry.space_group_name_H-M   'P 1'
#
loop_
_entity.id
_entity.type
_entity.pdbx_description
1 polymer ?
#
loop_
_entity_poly.entity_id
_entity_poly.type
_entity_poly.pdbx_seq_one_letter_code
_entity_poly.pdbx_strand_id
1 'polypeptide(L)'
;NIESGILVCTDVMARGIDIPEVDWVLQYDPPSTASSFVHRCGRTARIGNEGSALLFLLPSEDAYIDFIKRNQKVELGEINLAVESNFVEKCLKCMRNLQLKDRLLFDKANRAFVSYIQAYNKHECNLILRLKDLNFGKLAMSFGLLKMVKMPELKNREISDFQEVVELDVNKIAYKDKQREQKRQEKLGVYLDTGVWPGKGKSRAKQTEPWSEAKKKKAERQEKKGKKREKRNKRTEAGKEKPVKKKRKATEEEIAELAKDIALIKKFKRKK
;
A
#
# COMPACT_ATOMS: atom_id res chain seq x y z
N ASN A 1 -4.94 28.48 -2.50
CA ASN A 1 -5.02 27.51 -3.61
C ASN A 1 -3.65 26.95 -3.86
N ILE A 2 -3.53 25.63 -3.99
CA ILE A 2 -2.25 24.99 -4.35
C ILE A 2 -2.21 25.01 -5.87
N GLU A 3 -1.29 25.80 -6.44
CA GLU A 3 -1.16 25.98 -7.90
C GLU A 3 -0.46 24.79 -8.58
N SER A 4 0.34 24.03 -7.83
CA SER A 4 1.00 22.82 -8.31
C SER A 4 1.25 21.84 -7.16
N GLY A 5 1.22 20.55 -7.45
CA GLY A 5 1.43 19.52 -6.45
C GLY A 5 1.69 18.15 -7.05
N ILE A 6 2.25 17.25 -6.25
CA ILE A 6 2.51 15.86 -6.62
C ILE A 6 1.70 14.97 -5.69
N LEU A 7 0.90 14.07 -6.26
CA LEU A 7 0.19 13.04 -5.53
C LEU A 7 0.87 11.68 -5.73
N VAL A 8 1.41 11.12 -4.65
CA VAL A 8 1.94 9.75 -4.64
C VAL A 8 0.85 8.81 -4.14
N CYS A 9 0.46 7.84 -4.98
CA CYS A 9 -0.60 6.90 -4.65
C CYS A 9 -0.34 5.51 -5.23
N THR A 10 -1.07 4.52 -4.71
CA THR A 10 -1.13 3.15 -5.25
C THR A 10 -2.42 2.96 -6.04
N ASP A 11 -2.62 1.76 -6.63
CA ASP A 11 -3.81 1.41 -7.44
C ASP A 11 -5.16 1.64 -6.74
N VAL A 12 -5.19 1.84 -5.42
CA VAL A 12 -6.38 2.21 -4.67
C VAL A 12 -6.98 3.54 -5.16
N MET A 13 -6.14 4.50 -5.57
CA MET A 13 -6.61 5.80 -6.10
C MET A 13 -6.83 5.80 -7.61
N ALA A 14 -6.49 4.72 -8.31
CA ALA A 14 -6.61 4.66 -9.77
C ALA A 14 -8.07 4.55 -10.26
N ARG A 15 -9.07 4.42 -9.37
CA ARG A 15 -10.49 4.32 -9.73
C ARG A 15 -11.36 5.21 -8.85
N GLY A 16 -12.38 5.82 -9.47
CA GLY A 16 -13.45 6.54 -8.76
C GLY A 16 -13.04 7.85 -8.09
N ILE A 17 -11.77 8.26 -8.19
CA ILE A 17 -11.29 9.57 -7.76
C ILE A 17 -11.04 10.40 -9.00
N ASP A 18 -11.73 11.52 -9.11
CA ASP A 18 -11.52 12.52 -10.14
C ASP A 18 -10.64 13.62 -9.57
N ILE A 19 -9.47 13.81 -10.19
CA ILE A 19 -8.54 14.88 -9.87
C ILE A 19 -8.53 15.73 -11.14
N PRO A 20 -9.04 16.97 -11.11
CA PRO A 20 -9.01 17.84 -12.27
C PRO A 20 -7.57 18.19 -12.62
N GLU A 21 -7.31 18.45 -13.90
CA GLU A 21 -6.06 19.09 -14.38
C GLU A 21 -4.77 18.32 -14.02
N VAL A 22 -4.73 17.01 -14.31
CA VAL A 22 -3.50 16.22 -14.18
C VAL A 22 -2.70 16.32 -15.47
N ASP A 23 -1.54 16.99 -15.44
CA ASP A 23 -0.65 17.11 -16.60
C ASP A 23 0.12 15.82 -16.89
N TRP A 24 0.60 15.16 -15.83
CA TRP A 24 1.47 14.00 -15.92
C TRP A 24 1.03 12.86 -15.01
N VAL A 25 0.98 11.64 -15.57
CA VAL A 25 0.86 10.40 -14.81
C VAL A 25 2.19 9.65 -14.88
N LEU A 26 2.91 9.66 -13.76
CA LEU A 26 4.17 8.93 -13.62
C LEU A 26 3.93 7.57 -12.98
N GLN A 27 4.23 6.49 -13.71
CA GLN A 27 4.13 5.11 -13.24
C GLN A 27 5.53 4.62 -12.90
N TYR A 28 5.87 4.64 -11.60
CA TYR A 28 7.18 4.23 -11.10
C TYR A 28 7.49 2.76 -11.36
N ASP A 29 6.47 1.90 -11.32
CA ASP A 29 6.58 0.48 -11.60
C ASP A 29 5.47 0.02 -12.55
N PRO A 30 5.70 -1.09 -13.31
CA PRO A 30 4.67 -1.78 -14.05
C PRO A 30 3.41 -2.02 -13.21
N PRO A 31 2.21 -1.67 -13.69
CA PRO A 31 0.97 -1.96 -13.00
C PRO A 31 0.69 -3.46 -12.95
N SER A 32 0.13 -3.90 -11.81
CA SER A 32 -0.18 -5.31 -11.52
C SER A 32 -0.94 -6.02 -12.63
N THR A 33 -1.79 -5.29 -13.36
CA THR A 33 -2.64 -5.82 -14.44
C THR A 33 -2.57 -4.89 -15.65
N ALA A 34 -2.75 -5.43 -16.86
CA ALA A 34 -2.80 -4.62 -18.09
C ALA A 34 -3.94 -3.57 -18.06
N SER A 35 -5.08 -3.91 -17.46
CA SER A 35 -6.19 -2.97 -17.32
C SER A 35 -5.87 -1.83 -16.34
N SER A 36 -5.09 -2.10 -15.30
CA SER A 36 -4.64 -1.06 -14.35
C SER A 36 -3.77 -0.01 -15.05
N PHE A 37 -2.98 -0.38 -16.06
CA PHE A 37 -2.23 0.58 -16.89
C PHE A 37 -3.14 1.64 -17.51
N VAL A 38 -4.18 1.21 -18.22
CA VAL A 38 -5.13 2.12 -18.87
C VAL A 38 -5.89 2.97 -17.85
N HIS A 39 -6.26 2.42 -16.69
CA HIS A 39 -6.93 3.17 -15.64
C HIS A 39 -6.05 4.27 -15.00
N ARG A 40 -4.73 4.03 -14.92
CA ARG A 40 -3.74 5.02 -14.46
C ARG A 40 -3.57 6.11 -15.52
N CYS A 41 -3.33 5.75 -16.79
CA CYS A 41 -3.20 6.73 -17.88
C CYS A 41 -4.47 7.58 -18.04
N GLY A 42 -5.65 6.98 -17.87
CA GLY A 42 -6.93 7.70 -17.92
C GLY A 42 -7.17 8.68 -16.76
N ARG A 43 -6.19 8.96 -15.90
CA ARG A 43 -6.24 10.07 -14.92
C ARG A 43 -5.88 11.42 -15.54
N THR A 44 -5.07 11.43 -16.60
CA THR A 44 -4.72 12.64 -17.36
C THR A 44 -5.55 12.73 -18.65
N ALA A 45 -5.34 13.79 -19.45
CA ALA A 45 -5.98 14.03 -20.73
C ALA A 45 -7.52 13.94 -20.70
N ARG A 46 -8.14 14.55 -19.69
CA ARG A 46 -9.59 14.54 -19.47
C ARG A 46 -10.24 15.81 -20.01
N ILE A 47 -11.48 15.69 -20.48
CA ILE A 47 -12.33 16.83 -20.89
C ILE A 47 -11.62 17.70 -21.96
N GLY A 48 -10.95 17.06 -22.93
CA GLY A 48 -10.28 17.76 -24.02
C GLY A 48 -8.93 18.40 -23.65
N ASN A 49 -8.48 18.30 -22.40
CA ASN A 49 -7.13 18.72 -22.02
C ASN A 49 -6.09 17.72 -22.55
N GLU A 50 -4.88 18.22 -22.81
CA GLU A 50 -3.72 17.39 -23.10
C GLU A 50 -3.16 16.76 -21.82
N GLY A 51 -2.34 15.73 -21.99
CA GLY A 51 -1.84 14.96 -20.87
C GLY A 51 -0.81 13.93 -21.28
N SER A 52 0.16 13.68 -20.41
CA SER A 52 1.24 12.73 -20.66
C SER A 52 1.28 11.63 -19.61
N ALA A 53 1.64 10.42 -20.04
CA ALA A 53 1.85 9.29 -19.14
C ALA A 53 3.23 8.69 -19.40
N LEU A 54 4.01 8.51 -18.32
CA LEU A 54 5.34 7.91 -18.38
C LEU A 54 5.36 6.63 -17.55
N LEU A 55 5.94 5.57 -18.10
CA LEU A 55 6.19 4.32 -17.40
C LEU A 55 7.69 4.10 -17.32
N PHE A 56 8.20 3.91 -16.10
CA PHE A 56 9.57 3.48 -15.91
C PHE A 56 9.65 1.95 -16.03
N LEU A 57 10.57 1.48 -16.87
CA LEU A 57 10.88 0.08 -17.05
C LEU A 57 12.38 -0.13 -16.88
N LEU A 58 12.75 -1.24 -16.26
CA LEU A 58 14.13 -1.71 -16.30
C LEU A 58 14.46 -2.27 -17.69
N PRO A 59 15.74 -2.28 -18.11
CA PRO A 59 16.14 -2.90 -19.38
C PRO A 59 15.74 -4.37 -19.51
N SER A 60 15.60 -5.09 -18.39
CA SER A 60 15.14 -6.48 -18.34
C SER A 60 13.63 -6.65 -18.50
N GLU A 61 12.86 -5.55 -18.58
CA GLU A 61 11.39 -5.53 -18.60
C GLU A 61 10.84 -5.04 -19.94
N ASP A 62 11.68 -4.97 -20.98
CA ASP A 62 11.34 -4.55 -22.33
C ASP A 62 10.15 -5.32 -22.93
N ALA A 63 10.06 -6.63 -22.68
CA ALA A 63 8.95 -7.48 -23.09
C ALA A 63 7.59 -7.03 -22.52
N TYR A 64 7.56 -6.19 -21.49
CA TYR A 64 6.33 -5.59 -20.98
C TYR A 64 5.67 -4.64 -21.99
N ILE A 65 6.47 -4.01 -22.86
CA ILE A 65 5.97 -3.12 -23.92
C ILE A 65 5.09 -3.91 -24.89
N ASP A 66 5.59 -5.05 -25.36
CA ASP A 66 4.85 -5.96 -26.24
C ASP A 66 3.59 -6.51 -25.57
N PHE A 67 3.67 -6.82 -24.27
CA PHE A 67 2.53 -7.29 -23.50
C PHE A 67 1.40 -6.24 -23.46
N ILE A 68 1.72 -4.97 -23.20
CA ILE A 68 0.74 -3.88 -23.21
C ILE A 68 0.20 -3.65 -24.62
N LYS A 69 1.05 -3.69 -25.65
CA LYS A 69 0.64 -3.55 -27.05
C LYS A 69 -0.38 -4.63 -27.45
N ARG A 70 -0.14 -5.89 -27.09
CA ARG A 70 -1.06 -7.00 -27.42
C ARG A 70 -2.36 -6.94 -26.61
N ASN A 71 -2.27 -6.65 -25.31
CA ASN A 71 -3.42 -6.77 -24.41
C ASN A 71 -4.31 -5.54 -24.37
N GLN A 72 -3.77 -4.34 -24.57
CA GLN A 72 -4.50 -3.07 -24.49
C GLN A 72 -4.45 -2.26 -25.78
N LYS A 73 -3.71 -2.71 -26.80
CA LYS A 73 -3.55 -2.02 -28.10
C LYS A 73 -2.97 -0.60 -27.96
N VAL A 74 -2.11 -0.41 -26.96
CA VAL A 74 -1.41 0.85 -26.72
C VAL A 74 0.04 0.70 -27.15
N GLU A 75 0.54 1.64 -27.95
CA GLU A 75 1.94 1.72 -28.33
C GLU A 75 2.68 2.64 -27.35
N LEU A 76 3.84 2.19 -26.88
CA LEU A 76 4.69 2.97 -25.97
C LEU A 76 5.92 3.44 -26.75
N GLY A 77 6.18 4.74 -26.69
CA GLY A 77 7.41 5.33 -27.22
C GLY A 77 8.48 5.39 -26.14
N GLU A 78 9.73 5.10 -26.50
CA GLU A 78 10.88 5.28 -25.62
C GLU A 78 11.24 6.77 -25.52
N ILE A 79 11.49 7.24 -24.30
CA ILE A 79 11.95 8.60 -24.04
C ILE A 79 13.34 8.52 -23.43
N ASN A 80 14.32 9.06 -24.15
CA ASN A 80 15.69 9.19 -23.66
C ASN A 80 15.79 10.43 -22.77
N LEU A 81 15.95 10.22 -21.46
CA LEU A 81 16.18 11.29 -20.50
C LEU A 81 17.67 11.39 -20.19
N ALA A 82 18.26 12.56 -20.44
CA ALA A 82 19.62 12.85 -20.00
C ALA A 82 19.61 13.12 -18.50
N VAL A 83 20.16 12.18 -17.71
CA VAL A 83 20.31 12.33 -16.27
C VAL A 83 21.74 12.75 -15.96
N GLU A 84 21.93 13.78 -15.12
CA GLU A 84 23.26 14.15 -14.65
C GLU A 84 23.95 12.96 -13.98
N SER A 85 25.22 12.71 -14.35
CA SER A 85 25.99 11.58 -13.81
C SER A 85 26.07 11.57 -12.28
N ASN A 86 26.07 12.75 -11.65
CA ASN A 86 26.17 12.91 -10.21
C ASN A 86 24.82 12.85 -9.48
N PHE A 87 23.70 12.84 -10.19
CA PHE A 87 22.37 12.88 -9.59
C PHE A 87 22.11 11.66 -8.70
N VAL A 88 22.46 10.47 -9.19
CA VAL A 88 22.26 9.21 -8.47
C VAL A 88 23.01 9.20 -7.14
N GLU A 89 24.28 9.62 -7.15
CA GLU A 89 25.08 9.70 -5.93
C GLU A 89 24.56 10.74 -4.94
N LYS A 90 24.13 11.92 -5.43
CA LYS A 90 23.54 12.98 -4.59
C LYS A 90 22.27 12.46 -3.90
N CYS A 91 21.38 11.80 -4.65
CA CYS A 91 20.17 11.18 -4.11
C CYS A 91 20.49 10.10 -3.09
N LEU A 92 21.42 9.20 -3.38
CA LEU A 92 21.85 8.14 -2.48
C LEU A 92 22.38 8.71 -1.15
N LYS A 93 23.26 9.71 -1.22
CA LYS A 93 23.80 10.41 -0.03
C LYS A 93 22.69 11.07 0.77
N CYS A 94 21.76 11.76 0.11
CA CYS A 94 20.61 12.39 0.75
C CYS A 94 19.74 11.36 1.50
N MET A 95 19.37 10.26 0.85
CA MET A 95 18.55 9.20 1.42
C MET A 95 19.22 8.54 2.64
N ARG A 96 20.52 8.24 2.53
CA ARG A 96 21.30 7.66 3.64
C ARG A 96 21.38 8.63 4.82
N ASN A 97 21.61 9.92 4.57
CA ASN A 97 21.62 10.95 5.61
C ASN A 97 20.26 11.09 6.32
N LEU A 98 19.15 10.94 5.60
CA LEU A 98 17.82 10.93 6.20
C LEU A 98 17.61 9.70 7.10
N GLN A 99 18.07 8.53 6.69
CA GLN A 99 17.99 7.30 7.50
C GLN A 99 18.87 7.32 8.74
N LEU A 100 20.03 7.97 8.67
CA LEU A 100 20.93 8.18 9.81
C LEU A 100 20.33 9.10 10.87
N LYS A 101 19.55 10.11 10.46
CA LYS A 101 18.91 11.07 11.37
C LYS A 101 17.71 10.49 12.10
N ASP A 102 16.96 9.59 11.48
CA ASP A 102 15.74 9.03 12.06
C ASP A 102 15.61 7.53 11.81
N ARG A 103 15.63 6.77 12.91
CA ARG A 103 15.41 5.32 12.89
C ARG A 103 14.08 4.91 12.26
N LEU A 104 13.04 5.76 12.33
CA LEU A 104 11.77 5.46 11.69
C LEU A 104 11.91 5.33 10.17
N LEU A 105 12.70 6.22 9.55
CA LEU A 105 12.96 6.17 8.12
C LEU A 105 13.78 4.94 7.76
N PHE A 106 14.80 4.60 8.55
CA PHE A 106 15.55 3.36 8.39
C PHE A 106 14.64 2.11 8.42
N ASP A 107 13.78 1.98 9.43
CA ASP A 107 12.86 0.83 9.53
C ASP A 107 11.85 0.80 8.38
N LYS A 108 11.36 1.97 7.95
CA LYS A 108 10.44 2.10 6.81
C LYS A 108 11.13 1.73 5.50
N ALA A 109 12.37 2.14 5.28
CA ALA A 109 13.15 1.80 4.08
C ALA A 109 13.34 0.27 3.97
N ASN A 110 13.75 -0.38 5.06
CA ASN A 110 13.88 -1.84 5.11
C ASN A 110 12.56 -2.55 4.80
N ARG A 111 11.44 -2.06 5.36
CA ARG A 111 10.11 -2.62 5.09
C ARG A 111 9.66 -2.36 3.66
N ALA A 112 9.93 -1.17 3.13
CA ALA A 112 9.58 -0.79 1.76
C ALA A 112 10.28 -1.71 0.76
N PHE A 113 11.59 -1.93 0.93
CA PHE A 113 12.37 -2.85 0.09
C PHE A 113 11.81 -4.29 0.10
N VAL A 114 11.53 -4.85 1.29
CA VAL A 114 10.91 -6.19 1.40
C VAL A 114 9.53 -6.21 0.73
N SER A 115 8.71 -5.18 0.96
CA SER A 115 7.37 -5.11 0.38
C SER A 115 7.41 -4.99 -1.15
N TYR A 116 8.40 -4.29 -1.69
CA TYR A 116 8.62 -4.13 -3.13
C TYR A 116 8.93 -5.48 -3.77
N ILE A 117 9.92 -6.21 -3.24
CA ILE A 117 10.30 -7.53 -3.75
C ILE A 117 9.12 -8.50 -3.69
N GLN A 118 8.35 -8.47 -2.61
CA GLN A 118 7.15 -9.30 -2.48
C GLN A 118 6.05 -8.92 -3.48
N ALA A 119 5.87 -7.63 -3.77
CA ALA A 119 4.91 -7.16 -4.76
C ALA A 119 5.36 -7.58 -6.17
N TYR A 120 6.64 -7.39 -6.49
CA TYR A 120 7.24 -7.78 -7.77
C TYR A 120 7.10 -9.29 -8.02
N ASN A 121 7.36 -10.12 -7.01
CA ASN A 121 7.22 -11.58 -7.12
C ASN A 121 5.76 -12.03 -7.36
N LYS A 122 4.79 -11.28 -6.83
CA LYS A 122 3.35 -11.59 -6.92
C LYS A 122 2.68 -10.92 -8.11
N HIS A 123 3.44 -10.22 -8.95
CA HIS A 123 2.92 -9.54 -10.11
C HIS A 123 2.29 -10.54 -11.09
N GLU A 124 1.20 -10.18 -11.78
CA GLU A 124 0.56 -11.09 -12.75
C GLU A 124 1.51 -11.47 -13.89
N CYS A 125 2.35 -10.52 -14.28
CA CYS A 125 3.39 -10.70 -15.30
C CYS A 125 4.73 -11.25 -14.73
N ASN A 126 4.70 -12.18 -13.77
CA ASN A 126 5.93 -12.73 -13.16
C ASN A 126 6.86 -13.47 -14.14
N LEU A 127 6.36 -13.88 -15.31
CA LEU A 127 7.13 -14.48 -16.38
C LEU A 127 8.00 -13.45 -17.13
N ILE A 128 7.53 -12.21 -17.20
CA ILE A 128 8.26 -11.08 -17.80
C ILE A 128 9.10 -10.41 -16.70
N LEU A 129 8.47 -10.09 -15.58
CA LEU A 129 9.05 -9.45 -14.41
C LEU A 129 9.68 -10.51 -13.49
N ARG A 130 10.79 -11.10 -13.94
CA ARG A 130 11.44 -12.20 -13.21
C ARG A 130 12.36 -11.66 -12.12
N LEU A 131 12.17 -12.15 -10.89
CA LEU A 131 13.08 -11.86 -9.78
C LEU A 131 14.54 -12.25 -10.04
N LYS A 132 14.80 -13.17 -11.00
CA LYS A 132 16.16 -13.61 -11.33
C LYS A 132 16.97 -12.48 -11.98
N ASP A 133 16.32 -11.67 -12.80
CA ASP A 133 16.97 -10.64 -13.61
C ASP A 133 17.14 -9.32 -12.82
N LEU A 134 16.44 -9.18 -11.69
CA LEU A 134 16.48 -8.00 -10.85
C LEU A 134 17.80 -7.90 -10.07
N ASN A 135 18.49 -6.76 -10.20
CA ASN A 135 19.70 -6.48 -9.45
C ASN A 135 19.37 -5.98 -8.04
N PHE A 136 19.44 -6.88 -7.05
CA PHE A 136 19.14 -6.57 -5.66
C PHE A 136 20.08 -5.54 -5.03
N GLY A 137 21.34 -5.47 -5.46
CA GLY A 137 22.30 -4.52 -4.93
C GLY A 137 21.95 -3.08 -5.32
N LYS A 138 21.75 -2.85 -6.62
CA LYS A 138 21.31 -1.54 -7.13
C LYS A 138 19.93 -1.14 -6.60
N LEU A 139 19.00 -2.10 -6.51
CA LEU A 139 17.69 -1.87 -5.92
C LEU A 139 17.78 -1.51 -4.44
N ALA A 140 18.60 -2.21 -3.65
CA ALA A 140 18.81 -1.86 -2.25
C ALA A 140 19.39 -0.45 -2.09
N MET A 141 20.29 -0.04 -2.99
CA MET A 141 20.80 1.34 -3.04
C MET A 141 19.72 2.35 -3.43
N SER A 142 18.78 2.03 -4.33
CA SER A 142 17.69 2.95 -4.69
C SER A 142 16.71 3.20 -3.54
N PHE A 143 16.54 2.24 -2.62
CA PHE A 143 15.84 2.46 -1.35
C PHE A 143 16.71 3.15 -0.28
N GLY A 144 17.97 3.45 -0.59
CA GLY A 144 18.93 4.12 0.29
C GLY A 144 19.38 3.26 1.47
N LEU A 145 19.28 1.93 1.37
CA LEU A 145 19.57 1.04 2.50
C LEU A 145 21.01 1.24 3.00
N LEU A 146 21.14 1.30 4.33
CA LEU A 146 22.45 1.37 4.99
C LEU A 146 23.10 -0.01 5.11
N LYS A 147 22.28 -1.06 5.26
CA LYS A 147 22.69 -2.45 5.42
C LYS A 147 21.69 -3.37 4.72
N MET A 148 22.15 -4.50 4.19
CA MET A 148 21.25 -5.48 3.58
C MET A 148 20.29 -6.10 4.58
N VAL A 149 19.02 -6.19 4.15
CA VAL A 149 17.95 -6.84 4.90
C VAL A 149 18.06 -8.35 4.75
N LYS A 150 17.86 -9.09 5.85
CA LYS A 150 17.76 -10.55 5.81
C LYS A 150 16.34 -10.95 5.38
N MET A 151 16.20 -11.62 4.24
CA MET A 151 14.91 -12.16 3.76
C MET A 151 15.08 -13.50 3.03
N PRO A 152 14.04 -14.36 2.98
CA PRO A 152 14.10 -15.64 2.29
C PRO A 152 14.57 -15.56 0.83
N GLU A 153 14.13 -14.53 0.11
CA GLU A 153 14.38 -14.30 -1.31
C GLU A 153 15.87 -14.00 -1.62
N LEU A 154 16.65 -13.60 -0.60
CA LEU A 154 18.07 -13.26 -0.72
C LEU A 154 19.02 -14.38 -0.23
N LYS A 155 18.52 -15.48 0.34
CA LYS A 155 19.37 -16.45 1.07
C LYS A 155 20.45 -17.15 0.23
N ASN A 156 20.31 -17.19 -1.10
CA ASN A 156 21.20 -17.93 -2.01
C ASN A 156 21.67 -17.06 -3.20
N ARG A 157 21.74 -15.73 -3.04
CA ARG A 157 22.16 -14.83 -4.11
C ARG A 157 23.40 -14.05 -3.72
N GLU A 158 24.33 -13.95 -4.65
CA GLU A 158 25.48 -13.06 -4.52
C GLU A 158 25.02 -11.62 -4.77
N ILE A 159 25.47 -10.71 -3.91
CA ILE A 159 25.09 -9.30 -3.93
C ILE A 159 26.39 -8.49 -4.00
N SER A 160 27.04 -8.52 -5.16
CA SER A 160 28.29 -7.81 -5.42
C SER A 160 28.11 -6.29 -5.48
N ASP A 161 26.99 -5.85 -6.04
CA ASP A 161 26.80 -4.44 -6.43
C ASP A 161 26.33 -3.55 -5.28
N PHE A 162 26.11 -4.10 -4.10
CA PHE A 162 25.66 -3.33 -2.95
C PHE A 162 26.84 -2.67 -2.25
N GLN A 163 26.90 -1.34 -2.31
CA GLN A 163 27.90 -0.56 -1.59
C GLN A 163 27.46 -0.40 -0.13
N GLU A 164 27.90 -1.29 0.76
CA GLU A 164 27.66 -1.13 2.20
C GLU A 164 28.32 0.15 2.71
N VAL A 165 27.64 0.84 3.63
CA VAL A 165 28.29 1.92 4.37
C VAL A 165 29.15 1.25 5.44
N VAL A 166 30.41 1.03 5.10
CA VAL A 166 31.46 0.52 5.99
C VAL A 166 31.47 1.45 7.21
N GLU A 167 31.33 0.88 8.42
CA GLU A 167 31.41 1.58 9.74
C GLU A 167 30.14 2.15 10.40
N LEU A 168 28.92 1.75 10.03
CA LEU A 168 27.72 2.16 10.79
C LEU A 168 27.21 1.09 11.76
N ASP A 169 27.31 1.40 13.06
CA ASP A 169 26.58 0.65 14.09
C ASP A 169 25.10 1.03 14.06
N VAL A 170 24.32 0.15 13.44
CA VAL A 170 22.88 0.26 13.27
C VAL A 170 22.17 0.50 14.62
N ASN A 171 22.70 0.03 15.75
CA ASN A 171 22.03 0.19 17.05
C ASN A 171 22.07 1.62 17.61
N LYS A 172 23.01 2.45 17.12
CA LYS A 172 23.17 3.86 17.54
C LYS A 172 22.13 4.80 16.93
N ILE A 173 21.45 4.38 15.86
CA ILE A 173 20.43 5.19 15.19
C ILE A 173 19.18 5.25 16.09
N ALA A 174 18.91 6.42 16.66
CA ALA A 174 17.77 6.68 17.53
C ALA A 174 16.52 7.12 16.74
N TYR A 175 15.33 6.86 17.29
CA TYR A 175 14.11 7.46 16.78
C TYR A 175 14.04 8.95 17.14
N LYS A 176 13.53 9.78 16.22
CA LYS A 176 13.23 11.18 16.52
C LYS A 176 12.16 11.33 17.62
N ASP A 177 11.23 10.38 17.70
CA ASP A 177 10.18 10.32 18.72
C ASP A 177 10.69 9.73 20.05
N LYS A 178 10.81 10.57 21.09
CA LYS A 178 11.32 10.16 22.41
C LYS A 178 10.58 8.96 23.02
N GLN A 179 9.25 8.94 22.96
CA GLN A 179 8.43 7.84 23.51
C GLN A 179 8.69 6.50 22.81
N ARG A 180 8.98 6.55 21.51
CA ARG A 180 9.26 5.35 20.72
C ARG A 180 10.67 4.84 20.97
N GLU A 181 11.61 5.76 21.19
CA GLU A 181 12.98 5.43 21.57
C GLU A 181 13.06 4.79 22.95
N GLN A 182 12.35 5.32 23.95
CA GLN A 182 12.30 4.71 25.28
C GLN A 182 11.79 3.26 25.23
N LYS A 183 10.67 3.02 24.52
CA LYS A 183 10.15 1.67 24.28
C LYS A 183 11.14 0.77 23.53
N ARG A 184 11.99 1.34 22.67
CA ARG A 184 13.03 0.56 21.96
C ARG A 184 14.14 0.18 22.92
N GLN A 185 14.60 1.11 23.77
CA GLN A 185 15.64 0.86 24.76
C GLN A 185 15.21 -0.20 25.78
N GLU A 186 13.96 -0.14 26.26
CA GLU A 186 13.38 -1.20 27.11
C GLU A 186 13.45 -2.57 26.41
N LYS A 187 13.05 -2.63 25.14
CA LYS A 187 13.09 -3.87 24.35
C LYS A 187 14.50 -4.35 24.05
N LEU A 188 15.42 -3.43 23.84
CA LEU A 188 16.82 -3.71 23.58
C LEU A 188 17.48 -4.28 24.85
N GLY A 189 17.17 -3.74 26.03
CA GLY A 189 17.58 -4.31 27.31
C GLY A 189 17.11 -5.76 27.46
N VAL A 190 15.80 -6.00 27.27
CA VAL A 190 15.25 -7.37 27.30
C VAL A 190 15.93 -8.28 26.26
N TYR A 191 16.23 -7.78 25.07
CA TYR A 191 16.93 -8.56 24.05
C TYR A 191 18.37 -8.90 24.44
N LEU A 192 19.10 -7.98 25.05
CA LEU A 192 20.47 -8.23 25.52
C LEU A 192 20.47 -9.25 26.66
N ASP A 193 19.46 -9.22 27.53
CA ASP A 193 19.34 -10.15 28.65
C ASP A 193 18.87 -11.56 28.22
N THR A 194 17.92 -11.64 27.28
CA THR A 194 17.24 -12.90 26.92
C THR A 194 17.70 -13.51 25.58
N GLY A 195 18.40 -12.75 24.74
CA GLY A 195 18.74 -13.11 23.36
C GLY A 195 17.55 -13.14 22.39
N VAL A 196 16.32 -12.85 22.84
CA VAL A 196 15.09 -12.93 22.04
C VAL A 196 14.39 -11.57 21.98
N TRP A 197 14.12 -11.08 20.77
CA TRP A 197 13.51 -9.76 20.62
C TRP A 197 12.04 -9.77 21.06
N PRO A 198 11.62 -8.91 22.02
CA PRO A 198 10.25 -8.89 22.52
C PRO A 198 9.26 -8.36 21.45
N GLY A 199 8.70 -9.31 20.70
CA GLY A 199 7.65 -9.09 19.71
C GLY A 199 6.26 -9.07 20.33
N LYS A 200 5.28 -8.51 19.60
CA LYS A 200 3.89 -8.85 19.90
C LYS A 200 3.76 -10.35 19.62
N GLY A 201 3.51 -11.16 20.66
CA GLY A 201 3.25 -12.59 20.49
C GLY A 201 2.25 -12.79 19.36
N LYS A 202 2.44 -13.82 18.52
CA LYS A 202 1.48 -14.17 17.47
C LYS A 202 0.09 -14.06 18.11
N SER A 203 -0.75 -13.16 17.59
CA SER A 203 -2.16 -13.09 17.98
C SER A 203 -2.67 -14.52 17.94
N ARG A 204 -2.89 -15.14 19.11
CA ARG A 204 -3.44 -16.50 19.17
C ARG A 204 -4.64 -16.48 18.23
N ALA A 205 -4.64 -17.38 17.25
CA ALA A 205 -5.80 -17.54 16.38
C ALA A 205 -7.01 -17.61 17.31
N LYS A 206 -7.98 -16.70 17.15
CA LYS A 206 -9.17 -16.73 18.00
C LYS A 206 -9.72 -18.14 17.93
N GLN A 207 -9.82 -18.78 19.09
CA GLN A 207 -10.37 -20.12 19.22
C GLN A 207 -11.71 -20.14 18.48
N THR A 208 -11.91 -21.12 17.61
CA THR A 208 -13.13 -21.23 16.80
C THR A 208 -14.29 -21.45 17.75
N GLU A 209 -15.06 -20.40 18.03
CA GLU A 209 -16.26 -20.52 18.86
C GLU A 209 -17.33 -21.28 18.06
N PRO A 210 -18.06 -22.23 18.68
CA PRO A 210 -19.20 -22.88 18.04
C PRO A 210 -20.21 -21.85 17.52
N TRP A 211 -20.80 -22.10 16.35
CA TRP A 211 -21.74 -21.18 15.69
C TRP A 211 -22.85 -20.70 16.64
N SER A 212 -23.38 -21.59 17.47
CA SER A 212 -24.44 -21.30 18.45
C SER A 212 -24.07 -20.15 19.40
N GLU A 213 -22.86 -20.16 19.94
CA GLU A 213 -22.35 -19.12 20.85
C GLU A 213 -22.08 -17.81 20.12
N ALA A 214 -21.51 -17.87 18.91
CA ALA A 214 -21.31 -16.71 18.07
C ALA A 214 -22.65 -16.02 17.72
N LYS A 215 -23.71 -16.81 17.47
CA LYS A 215 -25.07 -16.31 17.19
C LYS A 215 -25.68 -15.62 18.42
N LYS A 216 -25.54 -16.23 19.61
CA LYS A 216 -25.96 -15.62 20.89
C LYS A 216 -25.23 -14.30 21.16
N LYS A 217 -23.89 -14.28 21.06
CA LYS A 217 -23.08 -13.05 21.23
C LYS A 217 -23.44 -11.96 20.22
N LYS A 218 -23.79 -12.34 18.98
CA LYS A 218 -24.24 -11.38 17.96
C LYS A 218 -25.59 -10.76 18.30
N ALA A 219 -26.55 -11.56 18.77
CA ALA A 219 -27.85 -11.08 19.23
C ALA A 219 -27.71 -10.14 20.44
N GLU A 220 -26.90 -10.53 21.42
CA GLU A 220 -26.64 -9.73 22.63
C GLU A 220 -25.95 -8.39 22.28
N ARG A 221 -25.05 -8.39 21.30
CA ARG A 221 -24.45 -7.14 20.77
C ARG A 221 -25.47 -6.26 20.06
N GLN A 222 -26.42 -6.83 19.32
CA GLN A 222 -27.48 -6.07 18.67
C GLN A 222 -28.41 -5.44 19.70
N GLU A 223 -28.77 -6.18 20.75
CA GLU A 223 -29.59 -5.69 21.85
C GLU A 223 -28.89 -4.56 22.63
N LYS A 224 -27.60 -4.75 22.97
CA LYS A 224 -26.77 -3.70 23.61
C LYS A 224 -26.64 -2.45 22.73
N LYS A 225 -26.55 -2.60 21.41
CA LYS A 225 -26.57 -1.47 20.46
C LYS A 225 -27.94 -0.79 20.38
N GLY A 226 -29.03 -1.56 20.44
CA GLY A 226 -30.41 -1.08 20.51
C GLY A 226 -30.63 -0.22 21.76
N LYS A 227 -30.32 -0.77 22.95
CA LYS A 227 -30.39 -0.07 24.24
C LYS A 227 -29.54 1.21 24.26
N LYS A 228 -28.32 1.18 23.68
CA LYS A 228 -27.49 2.40 23.53
C LYS A 228 -28.12 3.44 22.60
N ARG A 229 -28.76 3.01 21.51
CA ARG A 229 -29.49 3.91 20.60
C ARG A 229 -30.70 4.54 21.25
N GLU A 230 -31.50 3.76 21.98
CA GLU A 230 -32.66 4.28 22.73
C GLU A 230 -32.25 5.28 23.81
N LYS A 231 -31.22 4.95 24.60
CA LYS A 231 -30.69 5.87 25.62
C LYS A 231 -30.17 7.17 25.01
N ARG A 232 -29.60 7.11 23.80
CA ARG A 232 -29.16 8.28 23.04
C ARG A 232 -30.34 9.08 22.50
N ASN A 233 -31.37 8.42 21.95
CA ASN A 233 -32.59 9.09 21.47
C ASN A 233 -33.31 9.83 22.60
N LYS A 234 -33.45 9.21 23.78
CA LYS A 234 -34.03 9.87 24.98
C LYS A 234 -33.23 11.10 25.41
N ARG A 235 -31.89 11.08 25.26
CA ARG A 235 -31.03 12.23 25.56
C ARG A 235 -31.16 13.36 24.53
N THR A 236 -31.36 13.03 23.26
CA THR A 236 -31.63 14.02 22.22
C THR A 236 -33.04 14.63 22.33
N GLU A 237 -34.04 13.84 22.74
CA GLU A 237 -35.41 14.34 23.01
C GLU A 237 -35.47 15.25 24.25
N ALA A 238 -34.67 14.94 25.29
CA ALA A 238 -34.52 15.78 26.48
C ALA A 238 -33.63 17.03 26.27
N GLY A 239 -33.26 17.37 25.02
CA GLY A 239 -32.51 18.58 24.68
C GLY A 239 -31.03 18.61 25.08
N LYS A 240 -30.46 17.50 25.55
CA LYS A 240 -29.09 17.44 26.12
C LYS A 240 -27.98 17.14 25.09
N GLU A 241 -28.29 16.77 23.85
CA GLU A 241 -27.32 16.47 22.79
C GLU A 241 -27.80 16.97 21.41
N LYS A 242 -26.91 17.54 20.58
CA LYS A 242 -27.22 17.94 19.19
C LYS A 242 -27.47 16.70 18.30
N PRO A 243 -28.47 16.72 17.38
CA PRO A 243 -28.77 15.58 16.53
C PRO A 243 -27.67 15.36 15.47
N VAL A 244 -27.21 14.12 15.33
CA VAL A 244 -26.35 13.70 14.20
C VAL A 244 -27.22 13.59 12.95
N LYS A 245 -26.76 14.13 11.81
CA LYS A 245 -27.43 14.00 10.49
C LYS A 245 -27.84 12.53 10.25
N LYS A 246 -29.15 12.25 10.27
CA LYS A 246 -29.70 10.93 9.96
C LYS A 246 -29.44 10.65 8.47
N LYS A 247 -28.78 9.53 8.14
CA LYS A 247 -28.97 8.91 6.82
C LYS A 247 -30.45 8.58 6.69
N ARG A 248 -31.08 8.94 5.56
CA ARG A 248 -32.48 8.60 5.23
C ARG A 248 -32.72 7.13 5.58
N LYS A 249 -33.76 6.85 6.38
CA LYS A 249 -34.24 5.48 6.56
C LYS A 249 -35.00 5.12 5.29
N ALA A 250 -34.69 3.97 4.70
CA ALA A 250 -35.43 3.46 3.56
C ALA A 250 -36.90 3.25 3.95
N THR A 251 -37.82 3.61 3.07
CA THR A 251 -39.26 3.40 3.29
C THR A 251 -39.58 1.91 3.21
N GLU A 252 -40.72 1.48 3.78
CA GLU A 252 -41.15 0.08 3.67
C GLU A 252 -41.37 -0.35 2.21
N GLU A 253 -41.77 0.59 1.36
CA GLU A 253 -41.91 0.39 -0.08
C GLU A 253 -40.56 0.11 -0.75
N GLU A 254 -39.53 0.91 -0.46
CA GLU A 254 -38.17 0.70 -0.98
C GLU A 254 -37.58 -0.65 -0.54
N ILE A 255 -37.88 -1.08 0.69
CA ILE A 255 -37.44 -2.39 1.21
C ILE A 255 -38.17 -3.54 0.49
N ALA A 256 -39.47 -3.37 0.22
CA ALA A 256 -40.28 -4.35 -0.49
C ALA A 256 -39.87 -4.48 -1.96
N GLU A 257 -39.53 -3.37 -2.61
CA GLU A 257 -39.04 -3.34 -3.99
C GLU A 257 -37.68 -4.04 -4.10
N LEU A 258 -36.76 -3.74 -3.18
CA LEU A 258 -35.45 -4.40 -3.13
C LEU A 258 -35.56 -5.92 -2.89
N ALA A 259 -36.56 -6.36 -2.12
CA ALA A 259 -36.83 -7.78 -1.90
C ALA A 259 -37.32 -8.49 -3.17
N LYS A 260 -38.15 -7.80 -3.98
CA LYS A 260 -38.61 -8.31 -5.28
C LYS A 260 -37.43 -8.44 -6.25
N ASP A 261 -36.55 -7.46 -6.31
CA ASP A 261 -35.37 -7.47 -7.18
C ASP A 261 -34.41 -8.61 -6.81
N ILE A 262 -34.17 -8.83 -5.52
CA ILE A 262 -33.35 -9.94 -5.04
C ILE A 262 -33.97 -11.29 -5.41
N ALA A 263 -35.30 -11.42 -5.34
CA ALA A 263 -36.00 -12.64 -5.74
C ALA A 263 -35.89 -12.90 -7.25
N LEU A 264 -35.96 -11.84 -8.07
CA LEU A 264 -35.78 -11.88 -9.52
C LEU A 264 -34.35 -12.32 -9.89
N ILE A 265 -33.33 -11.75 -9.25
CA ILE A 265 -31.93 -12.12 -9.45
C ILE A 265 -31.68 -13.58 -9.08
N LYS A 266 -32.30 -14.07 -7.97
CA LYS A 266 -32.20 -15.49 -7.58
C LYS A 266 -32.87 -16.42 -8.58
N LYS A 267 -33.99 -16.02 -9.19
CA LYS A 267 -34.63 -16.78 -10.28
C LYS A 267 -33.74 -16.84 -11.53
N PHE A 268 -33.12 -15.72 -11.91
CA PHE A 268 -32.18 -15.69 -13.04
C PHE A 268 -30.93 -16.53 -12.81
N LYS A 269 -30.39 -16.54 -11.59
CA LYS A 269 -29.25 -17.41 -11.22
C LYS A 269 -29.58 -18.90 -11.18
N ARG A 270 -30.85 -19.28 -11.04
CA ARG A 270 -31.30 -20.68 -11.07
C ARG A 270 -31.61 -21.19 -12.48
N LYS A 271 -31.71 -20.30 -13.47
CA LYS A 271 -31.94 -20.62 -14.89
C LYS A 271 -30.65 -20.63 -15.74
N LYS A 272 -29.48 -20.57 -15.10
CA LYS A 272 -28.17 -20.82 -15.71
C LYS A 272 -27.58 -22.10 -15.14
#